data_AF-G5QD27-F1
#
_entry.id   AF-G5QD27-F1
#
_cell.length_a   1.000
_cell.length_b   1.000
_cell.length_c   1.000
_cell.angle_alpha   90.00
_cell.angle_beta   90.00
_cell.angle_gamma   90.00
#
_symmetry.space_group_name_H-M   'P 1'
#
loop_
_entity.id
_entity.type
_entity.pdbx_description
1 polymer ?
#
loop_
_entity_poly.entity_id
_entity_poly.type
_entity_poly.pdbx_seq_one_letter_code
_entity_poly.pdbx_strand_id
1 'polypeptide(L)'
;QIDLQLFREHLAPALGITHRFVGSEPFCPLTCAYNQRMHDILHDPKRSGPVIEVVELARVEKNGAAISASRVRKLYSERNWPAISALVPAGTLAYLQRHAAPSS
;
A
#
# COMPACT_ATOMS: atom_id res chain seq x y z
N GLN A 1 1.78 -13.45 11.91
CA GLN A 1 1.54 -13.34 10.45
C GLN A 1 2.88 -13.54 9.76
N ILE A 2 2.95 -14.47 8.79
CA ILE A 2 4.22 -14.98 8.25
C ILE A 2 5.00 -13.91 7.46
N ASP A 3 4.31 -13.06 6.69
CA ASP A 3 4.99 -12.06 5.84
C ASP A 3 5.76 -11.01 6.66
N LEU A 4 5.23 -10.54 7.79
CA LEU A 4 5.90 -9.53 8.62
C LEU A 4 7.15 -10.08 9.30
N GLN A 5 7.11 -11.36 9.68
CA GLN A 5 8.25 -12.05 10.26
C GLN A 5 9.35 -12.23 9.21
N LEU A 6 9.00 -12.76 8.03
CA LEU A 6 9.93 -12.90 6.91
C LEU A 6 10.56 -11.55 6.53
N PHE A 7 9.75 -10.50 6.48
CA PHE A 7 10.22 -9.15 6.19
C PHE A 7 11.24 -8.68 7.23
N ARG A 8 10.93 -8.79 8.52
CA ARG A 8 11.80 -8.31 9.60
C ARG A 8 13.09 -9.12 9.74
N GLU A 9 12.99 -10.43 9.65
CA GLU A 9 14.11 -11.33 9.93
C GLU A 9 15.06 -11.48 8.74
N HIS A 10 14.57 -11.33 7.51
CA HIS A 10 15.35 -11.63 6.30
C HIS A 10 15.45 -10.46 5.31
N LEU A 11 14.33 -9.83 4.95
CA LEU A 11 14.34 -8.80 3.90
C LEU A 11 14.92 -7.48 4.38
N ALA A 12 14.47 -7.01 5.54
CA ALA A 12 14.90 -5.71 6.06
C ALA A 12 16.40 -5.65 6.37
N PRO A 13 17.02 -6.66 7.02
CA PRO A 13 18.47 -6.66 7.27
C PRO A 13 19.27 -6.72 5.97
N ALA A 14 18.86 -7.57 5.02
CA ALA A 14 19.57 -7.75 3.77
C ALA A 14 19.58 -6.47 2.91
N LEU A 15 18.55 -5.64 3.04
CA LEU A 15 18.37 -4.41 2.28
C LEU A 15 18.71 -3.14 3.09
N GLY A 16 19.14 -3.27 4.34
CA GLY A 16 19.39 -2.13 5.23
C GLY A 16 18.13 -1.28 5.50
N ILE A 17 16.94 -1.88 5.45
CA ILE A 17 15.68 -1.17 5.68
C ILE A 17 15.53 -0.92 7.18
N THR A 18 15.25 0.33 7.53
CA THR A 18 14.99 0.78 8.91
C THR A 18 13.57 1.31 9.11
N HIS A 19 12.91 1.71 8.02
CA HIS A 19 11.57 2.29 8.06
C HIS A 19 10.66 1.61 7.04
N ARG A 20 9.38 1.49 7.40
CA ARG A 20 8.33 1.04 6.50
C ARG A 20 7.18 2.05 6.53
N PHE A 21 6.96 2.70 5.39
CA PHE A 21 5.87 3.65 5.21
C PHE A 21 4.60 2.93 4.76
N VAL A 22 3.48 3.22 5.41
CA VAL A 22 2.16 2.70 5.06
C VAL A 22 1.14 3.83 5.06
N GLY A 23 0.10 3.73 4.23
CA GLY A 23 -1.00 4.68 4.26
C GLY A 23 -2.03 4.29 5.32
N SER A 24 -2.64 5.28 5.97
CA SER A 24 -3.76 5.04 6.88
C SER A 24 -4.99 4.52 6.14
N GLU A 25 -5.73 3.61 6.76
CA GLU A 25 -6.88 2.94 6.15
C GLU A 25 -8.05 2.82 7.15
N PRO A 26 -8.85 3.88 7.33
CA PRO A 26 -9.96 3.87 8.28
C PRO A 26 -11.21 3.15 7.76
N PHE A 27 -11.31 2.90 6.45
CA PHE A 27 -12.53 2.40 5.81
C PHE A 27 -12.51 0.89 5.54
N CYS A 28 -11.35 0.24 5.70
CA CYS A 28 -11.21 -1.21 5.58
C CYS A 28 -10.69 -1.80 6.90
N PRO A 29 -11.57 -2.42 7.71
CA PRO A 29 -11.19 -3.00 9.00
C PRO A 29 -10.06 -4.02 8.90
N LEU A 30 -10.04 -4.82 7.82
CA LEU A 30 -9.00 -5.80 7.56
C LEU A 30 -7.63 -5.16 7.38
N THR A 31 -7.56 -4.09 6.59
CA THR A 31 -6.30 -3.37 6.34
C THR A 31 -5.86 -2.59 7.58
N CYS A 32 -6.79 -1.97 8.30
CA CYS A 32 -6.51 -1.33 9.59
C CYS A 32 -5.89 -2.32 10.58
N ALA A 33 -6.49 -3.50 10.75
CA ALA A 33 -5.95 -4.55 11.62
C ALA A 33 -4.56 -5.03 11.16
N TYR A 34 -4.29 -5.03 9.85
CA TYR A 34 -2.96 -5.35 9.33
C TYR A 34 -1.93 -4.25 9.62
N ASN A 35 -2.30 -2.97 9.52
CA ASN A 35 -1.44 -1.85 9.93
C ASN A 35 -1.09 -1.95 11.43
N GLN A 36 -2.07 -2.25 12.28
CA GLN A 36 -1.81 -2.46 13.71
C GLN A 36 -0.81 -3.61 13.95
N ARG A 37 -1.00 -4.76 13.28
CA ARG A 37 -0.05 -5.88 13.36
C ARG A 37 1.34 -5.51 12.84
N MET A 38 1.45 -4.63 11.85
CA MET A 38 2.73 -4.10 11.40
C MET A 38 3.44 -3.36 12.53
N HIS A 39 2.76 -2.45 13.24
CA HIS A 39 3.32 -1.79 14.41
C HIS A 39 3.76 -2.81 15.48
N ASP A 40 2.87 -3.73 15.86
CA ASP A 40 3.12 -4.69 16.94
C ASP A 40 4.29 -5.65 16.64
N ILE A 41 4.46 -6.07 15.38
CA ILE A 41 5.49 -7.06 15.01
C ILE A 41 6.80 -6.38 14.60
N LEU A 42 6.75 -5.27 13.86
CA LEU A 42 7.95 -4.67 13.28
C LEU A 42 8.66 -3.73 14.25
N HIS A 43 7.93 -3.11 15.19
CA HIS A 43 8.50 -2.19 16.15
C HIS A 43 8.90 -2.85 17.50
N ASP A 44 8.46 -4.08 17.77
CA ASP A 44 8.72 -4.76 19.05
C ASP A 44 10.20 -5.12 19.21
N PRO A 45 10.94 -4.55 20.18
CA PRO A 45 12.37 -4.80 20.36
C PRO A 45 12.68 -6.22 20.86
N LYS A 46 11.69 -6.98 21.33
CA LYS A 46 11.88 -8.35 21.85
C LYS A 46 11.89 -9.42 20.76
N ARG A 47 11.53 -9.06 19.53
CA ARG A 47 11.50 -9.98 18.39
C ARG A 47 12.85 -10.04 17.67
N SER A 48 13.12 -11.18 17.04
CA SER A 48 14.27 -11.40 16.19
C SER A 48 14.34 -10.39 15.03
N GLY A 49 15.56 -10.05 14.62
CA GLY A 49 15.81 -9.05 13.58
C GLY A 49 15.72 -7.61 14.09
N PRO A 50 16.20 -6.64 13.29
CA PRO A 50 16.22 -5.24 13.65
C PRO A 50 14.81 -4.69 13.85
N VAL A 51 14.69 -3.71 14.74
CA VAL A 51 13.48 -2.90 14.85
C VAL A 51 13.30 -2.12 13.56
N ILE A 52 12.07 -2.13 13.04
CA ILE A 52 11.67 -1.34 11.89
C ILE A 52 10.62 -0.33 12.35
N GLU A 53 10.90 0.94 12.11
CA GLU A 53 9.94 2.00 12.36
C GLU A 53 8.81 1.92 11.33
N VAL A 54 7.57 1.77 11.80
CA VAL A 54 6.40 1.81 10.94
C VAL A 54 5.85 3.22 10.97
N VAL A 55 5.88 3.90 9.82
CA VAL A 55 5.40 5.26 9.66
C VAL A 55 4.08 5.23 8.91
N GLU A 56 2.98 5.50 9.62
CA GLU A 56 1.67 5.60 9.01
C GLU A 56 1.41 7.03 8.52
N LEU A 57 1.29 7.18 7.21
CA LEU A 57 1.03 8.45 6.55
C LEU A 57 -0.48 8.65 6.39
N ALA A 58 -0.94 9.86 6.68
CA ALA A 58 -2.32 10.24 6.43
C ALA A 58 -2.69 9.97 4.98
N ARG A 59 -3.86 9.37 4.77
CA ARG A 59 -4.33 9.03 3.45
C ARG A 59 -4.46 10.28 2.59
N VAL A 60 -3.83 10.26 1.42
CA VAL A 60 -3.99 11.32 0.43
C VAL A 60 -5.40 11.22 -0.14
N GLU A 61 -6.17 12.29 0.05
CA GLU A 61 -7.47 12.48 -0.57
C GLU A 61 -7.34 13.32 -1.83
N LYS A 62 -8.16 13.01 -2.83
CA LYS A 62 -8.29 13.84 -4.04
C LYS A 62 -9.76 13.94 -4.40
N ASN A 63 -10.25 15.17 -4.48
CA ASN A 63 -11.67 15.49 -4.70
C ASN A 63 -12.62 14.85 -3.67
N GLY A 64 -12.26 14.92 -2.39
CA GLY A 64 -13.11 14.42 -1.27
C GLY A 64 -13.24 12.90 -1.19
N ALA A 65 -12.44 12.16 -1.96
CA ALA A 65 -12.43 10.72 -1.91
C ALA A 65 -10.99 10.20 -1.84
N ALA A 66 -10.80 9.19 -1.00
CA ALA A 66 -9.49 8.66 -0.75
C ALA A 66 -8.90 7.99 -2.00
N ILE A 67 -7.61 8.24 -2.27
CA ILE A 67 -6.89 7.50 -3.30
C ILE A 67 -6.59 6.11 -2.73
N SER A 68 -7.13 5.06 -3.38
CA SER A 68 -6.91 3.67 -2.97
C SER A 68 -6.58 2.79 -4.16
N ALA A 69 -5.65 1.86 -3.97
CA ALA A 69 -5.28 0.89 -4.99
C ALA A 69 -6.45 -0.02 -5.38
N SER A 70 -7.35 -0.34 -4.43
CA SER A 70 -8.57 -1.12 -4.71
C SER A 70 -9.53 -0.37 -5.63
N ARG A 71 -9.74 0.93 -5.40
CA ARG A 71 -10.57 1.79 -6.25
C ARG A 71 -9.98 1.93 -7.65
N VAL A 72 -8.67 2.15 -7.76
CA VAL A 72 -8.00 2.22 -9.07
C VAL A 72 -8.17 0.90 -9.84
N ARG A 73 -8.01 -0.27 -9.18
CA ARG A 73 -8.24 -1.57 -9.81
C ARG A 73 -9.69 -1.78 -10.28
N LYS A 74 -10.68 -1.38 -9.47
CA LYS A 74 -12.09 -1.44 -9.85
C LYS A 74 -12.38 -0.59 -11.09
N LEU A 75 -11.96 0.67 -11.08
CA LEU A 75 -12.14 1.57 -12.23
C LEU A 75 -11.38 1.07 -13.47
N TYR A 76 -10.21 0.44 -13.27
CA TYR A 76 -9.42 -0.15 -14.34
C TYR A 76 -10.14 -1.33 -15.01
N SER A 77 -10.77 -2.21 -14.23
CA SER A 77 -11.62 -3.28 -14.78
C SER A 77 -12.85 -2.74 -15.51
N GLU A 78 -13.38 -1.60 -15.08
CA GLU A 78 -14.50 -0.90 -15.72
C GLU A 78 -14.05 -0.03 -16.92
N ARG A 79 -12.75 0.00 -17.25
CA ARG A 79 -12.17 0.87 -18.29
C ARG A 79 -12.50 2.36 -18.12
N ASN A 80 -12.77 2.81 -16.89
CA ASN A 80 -13.15 4.20 -16.59
C ASN A 80 -11.90 5.10 -16.47
N TRP A 81 -11.26 5.38 -17.60
CA TRP A 81 -10.05 6.19 -17.67
C TRP A 81 -10.19 7.62 -17.12
N PRO A 82 -11.31 8.34 -17.35
CA PRO A 82 -11.51 9.66 -16.77
C PRO A 82 -11.51 9.65 -15.24
N ALA A 83 -12.13 8.64 -14.62
CA ALA A 83 -12.11 8.52 -13.17
C ALA A 83 -10.71 8.15 -12.63
N ILE A 84 -9.94 7.35 -13.36
CA ILE A 84 -8.57 6.98 -12.97
C ILE A 84 -7.63 8.18 -13.08
N SER A 85 -7.74 9.00 -14.14
CA SER A 85 -6.88 10.18 -14.33
C SER A 85 -7.01 11.19 -13.18
N ALA A 86 -8.20 11.26 -12.57
CA ALA A 86 -8.42 12.06 -11.38
C ALA A 86 -7.70 11.51 -10.14
N LEU A 87 -7.30 10.24 -10.08
CA LEU A 87 -6.73 9.59 -8.90
C LEU A 87 -5.22 9.34 -8.97
N VAL A 88 -4.65 9.23 -10.17
CA VAL A 88 -3.23 8.85 -10.35
C VAL A 88 -2.45 9.90 -11.14
N PRO A 89 -1.12 9.97 -11.00
CA PRO A 89 -0.28 10.79 -11.87
C PRO A 89 -0.40 10.39 -13.34
N ALA A 90 -0.15 11.33 -14.26
CA ALA A 90 -0.27 11.10 -15.70
C ALA A 90 0.56 9.90 -16.20
N GLY A 91 1.78 9.72 -15.68
CA GLY A 91 2.62 8.56 -16.03
C GLY A 91 2.00 7.22 -15.63
N THR A 92 1.32 7.15 -14.48
CA THR A 92 0.59 5.96 -14.05
C THR A 92 -0.60 5.68 -14.95
N LEU A 93 -1.37 6.71 -15.34
CA LEU A 93 -2.48 6.55 -16.27
C LEU A 93 -2.01 5.99 -17.62
N ALA A 94 -0.95 6.58 -18.19
CA ALA A 94 -0.39 6.15 -19.47
C ALA A 94 0.09 4.68 -19.41
N TYR A 95 0.75 4.30 -18.31
CA TYR A 95 1.15 2.91 -18.07
C TYR A 95 -0.08 1.98 -18.06
N LEU A 96 -1.11 2.33 -17.29
CA LEU A 96 -2.33 1.51 -17.19
C LEU A 96 -3.02 1.36 -18.55
N GLN A 97 -3.17 2.44 -19.31
CA GLN A 97 -3.79 2.39 -20.65
C GLN A 97 -3.02 1.50 -21.62
N ARG A 98 -1.67 1.56 -21.59
CA ARG A 98 -0.82 0.72 -22.44
C ARG A 98 -0.98 -0.78 -22.16
N HIS A 99 -1.25 -1.14 -20.91
CA HIS A 99 -1.36 -2.55 -20.47
C HIS A 99 -2.82 -3.02 -20.32
N ALA A 100 -3.78 -2.21 -20.76
CA ALA A 100 -5.17 -2.63 -20.91
C ALA A 100 -5.26 -3.68 -22.02
N ALA A 101 -5.47 -4.96 -21.67
CA ALA A 101 -5.74 -5.99 -22.66
C ALA A 101 -6.91 -5.58 -23.58
N PRO A 102 -6.90 -5.91 -24.88
CA PRO A 102 -8.05 -5.65 -25.73
C PRO A 102 -9.29 -6.31 -25.12
N SER A 103 -10.40 -5.57 -25.06
CA SER A 103 -11.68 -6.12 -24.63
C SER A 103 -12.03 -7.29 -25.55
N SER A 104 -12.21 -8.49 -24.99
CA SER A 104 -12.78 -9.64 -25.70
C SER A 104 -14.27 -9.46 -25.89
#